data_AF-A0A922M3J3-F1
#
_entry.id   AF-A0A922M3J3-F1
#
_cell.length_a   1.000
_cell.length_b   1.000
_cell.length_c   1.000
_cell.angle_alpha   90.00
_cell.angle_beta   90.00
_cell.angle_gamma   90.00
#
_symmetry.space_group_name_H-M   'P 1'
#
loop_
_entity.id
_entity.type
_entity.pdbx_description
1 polymer ?
#
loop_
_entity_poly.entity_id
_entity_poly.type
_entity_poly.pdbx_seq_one_letter_code
_entity_poly.pdbx_strand_id
1 'polypeptide(L)'
;MALIGILKQSFTILLLLCKLIGSKEYSPNANGDQKLSECRRCKVLTESFNHWLDKTSRGKYEGGDAAWEEAKLKSYARSEVRLVEIQEGLCSELKIHQDACYAVAEESEQVLEKWWFDVNSVSLDLYTWLCIETLQQCCPSNHYGLVLPVLKINIIKFVLVMANVMEQALGRGMVHASVEKDTKE
;
A
#
# COMPACT_ATOMS: atom_id res chain seq x y z
N MET A 1 42.89 13.90 -21.73
CA MET A 1 43.09 13.90 -20.26
C MET A 1 41.91 14.50 -19.50
N ALA A 2 41.26 15.58 -19.98
CA ALA A 2 40.11 16.21 -19.31
C ALA A 2 38.87 15.28 -19.14
N LEU A 3 38.53 14.48 -20.15
CA LEU A 3 37.38 13.55 -20.10
C LEU A 3 37.51 12.46 -19.01
N ILE A 4 38.72 11.96 -18.79
CA ILE A 4 39.00 10.96 -17.73
C ILE A 4 38.87 11.59 -16.34
N GLY A 5 39.20 12.88 -16.20
CA GLY A 5 39.02 13.65 -14.98
C GLY A 5 37.55 13.84 -14.62
N ILE A 6 36.72 14.19 -15.61
CA ILE A 6 35.27 14.38 -15.42
C ILE A 6 34.60 13.06 -15.00
N LEU A 7 34.94 11.94 -15.65
CA LEU A 7 34.42 10.61 -15.29
C LEU A 7 34.79 10.20 -13.85
N LYS A 8 36.02 10.49 -13.41
CA LYS A 8 36.45 10.24 -12.02
C LYS A 8 35.72 11.13 -11.03
N GLN A 9 35.54 12.41 -11.33
CA GLN A 9 34.84 13.35 -10.46
C GLN A 9 33.37 12.93 -10.27
N SER A 10 32.68 12.58 -11.36
CA SER A 10 31.29 12.11 -11.32
C SER A 10 31.15 10.81 -10.53
N PHE A 11 32.07 9.86 -10.68
CA PHE A 11 32.05 8.61 -9.91
C PHE A 11 32.27 8.85 -8.41
N THR A 12 33.13 9.80 -8.06
CA THR A 12 33.43 10.14 -6.66
C THR A 12 32.24 10.85 -6.00
N ILE A 13 31.56 11.73 -6.73
CA ILE A 13 30.33 12.40 -6.27
C ILE A 13 29.19 11.39 -6.10
N LEU A 14 29.05 10.43 -7.02
CA LEU A 14 28.06 9.35 -6.91
C LEU A 14 28.31 8.49 -5.66
N LEU A 15 29.57 8.10 -5.40
CA LEU A 15 29.93 7.34 -4.21
C LEU A 15 29.72 8.13 -2.90
N LEU A 16 29.95 9.45 -2.91
CA LEU A 16 29.69 10.33 -1.77
C LEU A 16 28.18 10.49 -1.52
N LEU A 17 27.37 10.63 -2.56
CA LEU A 17 25.90 10.67 -2.46
C LEU A 17 25.36 9.33 -1.96
N CYS A 18 25.90 8.19 -2.39
CA CYS A 18 25.54 6.88 -1.83
C CYS A 18 25.87 6.73 -0.34
N LYS A 19 26.85 7.47 0.21
CA LYS A 19 27.15 7.47 1.65
C LYS A 19 26.23 8.40 2.46
N LEU A 20 25.79 9.50 1.86
CA LEU A 20 24.85 10.45 2.51
C LEU A 20 23.41 9.94 2.48
N ILE A 21 23.04 9.18 1.45
CA ILE A 21 21.85 8.34 1.44
C ILE A 21 22.21 7.07 2.22
N GLY A 22 22.56 7.24 3.50
CA GLY A 22 23.02 6.18 4.38
C GLY A 22 22.06 5.00 4.31
N SER A 23 22.60 3.82 4.05
CA SER A 23 21.94 2.56 4.30
C SER A 23 21.45 2.58 5.75
N LYS A 24 20.15 2.80 5.94
CA LYS A 24 19.53 2.61 7.25
C LYS A 24 19.76 1.13 7.56
N GLU A 25 20.67 0.87 8.50
CA GLU A 25 20.87 -0.47 9.03
C GLU A 25 19.49 -0.99 9.44
N TYR A 26 19.08 -2.07 8.79
CA TYR A 26 17.94 -2.85 9.25
C TYR A 26 18.32 -3.34 10.64
N SER A 27 17.74 -2.71 11.67
CA SER A 27 17.82 -3.17 13.04
C SER A 27 16.71 -4.19 13.25
N PRO A 28 17.01 -5.51 13.35
CA PRO A 28 16.06 -6.45 13.90
C PRO A 28 16.00 -6.17 15.40
N ASN A 29 15.14 -5.25 15.81
CA ASN A 29 14.94 -4.98 17.23
C ASN A 29 14.12 -6.12 17.82
N ALA A 30 14.83 -7.12 18.34
CA ALA A 30 14.31 -8.14 19.22
C ALA A 30 14.37 -7.61 20.66
N ASN A 31 13.26 -7.06 21.15
CA ASN A 31 12.70 -7.30 22.49
C ASN A 31 11.65 -6.24 22.86
N GLY A 32 10.48 -6.68 23.34
CA GLY A 32 9.61 -5.86 24.19
C GLY A 32 8.16 -5.65 23.77
N ASP A 33 7.70 -6.24 22.68
CA ASP A 33 6.30 -6.54 22.35
C ASP A 33 6.40 -7.43 21.10
N GLN A 34 5.71 -8.58 21.04
CA GLN A 34 5.93 -9.53 19.91
C GLN A 34 5.37 -8.93 18.61
N LYS A 35 6.19 -8.11 17.94
CA LYS A 35 5.85 -7.48 16.66
C LYS A 35 5.57 -8.57 15.63
N LEU A 36 4.33 -8.59 15.14
CA LEU A 36 3.93 -9.55 14.12
C LEU A 36 4.78 -9.38 12.86
N SER A 37 5.23 -10.50 12.28
CA SER A 37 5.83 -10.51 10.93
C SER A 37 4.84 -9.95 9.90
N GLU A 38 5.34 -9.40 8.79
CA GLU A 38 4.48 -8.83 7.74
C GLU A 38 3.43 -9.83 7.21
N CYS A 39 3.83 -11.07 6.95
CA CYS A 39 2.88 -12.12 6.55
C CYS A 39 1.78 -12.32 7.60
N ARG A 40 2.16 -12.35 8.89
CA ARG A 40 1.20 -12.57 9.98
C ARG A 40 0.25 -11.39 10.13
N ARG A 41 0.72 -10.15 9.97
CA ARG A 41 -0.13 -8.95 9.96
C ARG A 41 -1.13 -8.99 8.81
N CYS A 42 -0.66 -9.32 7.59
CA CYS A 42 -1.55 -9.46 6.43
C CYS A 42 -2.58 -10.56 6.63
N LYS A 43 -2.17 -11.72 7.17
CA LYS A 43 -3.08 -12.82 7.48
C LYS A 43 -4.19 -12.38 8.45
N VAL A 44 -3.82 -11.69 9.53
CA VAL A 44 -4.79 -11.15 10.51
C VAL A 44 -5.79 -10.20 9.84
N LEU A 45 -5.35 -9.32 8.94
CA LEU A 45 -6.25 -8.47 8.16
C LEU A 45 -7.23 -9.29 7.32
N THR A 46 -6.76 -10.32 6.60
CA THR A 46 -7.64 -11.14 5.74
C THR A 46 -8.62 -11.99 6.55
N GLU A 47 -8.23 -12.44 7.74
CA GLU A 47 -9.12 -13.13 8.68
C GLU A 47 -10.23 -12.18 9.19
N SER A 48 -9.86 -10.95 9.56
CA SER A 48 -10.78 -9.86 9.93
C SER A 48 -11.75 -9.51 8.80
N PHE A 49 -11.23 -9.36 7.57
CA PHE A 49 -12.06 -9.06 6.40
C PHE A 49 -13.10 -10.17 6.15
N ASN A 50 -12.70 -11.44 6.24
CA ASN A 50 -13.61 -12.57 6.12
C ASN A 50 -14.66 -12.60 7.25
N HIS A 51 -14.27 -12.26 8.48
CA HIS A 51 -15.21 -12.12 9.59
C HIS A 51 -16.30 -11.07 9.29
N TRP A 52 -15.92 -9.91 8.78
CA TRP A 52 -16.86 -8.82 8.47
C TRP A 52 -17.64 -9.05 7.18
N LEU A 53 -17.07 -9.77 6.21
CA LEU A 53 -17.80 -10.32 5.07
C LEU A 53 -18.99 -11.16 5.55
N ASP A 54 -18.76 -12.11 6.46
CA ASP A 54 -19.81 -12.97 6.99
C ASP A 54 -20.80 -12.18 7.85
N LYS A 55 -20.31 -11.26 8.68
CA LYS A 55 -21.16 -10.44 9.57
C LYS A 55 -22.08 -9.49 8.82
N THR A 56 -21.62 -8.93 7.70
CA THR A 56 -22.44 -8.11 6.79
C THR A 56 -23.20 -8.94 5.77
N SER A 57 -23.09 -10.28 5.81
CA SER A 57 -23.97 -11.11 4.99
C SER A 57 -25.39 -11.00 5.55
N ARG A 58 -26.26 -10.27 4.84
CA ARG A 58 -27.68 -10.17 5.17
C ARG A 58 -28.32 -11.54 4.93
N GLY A 59 -28.37 -12.35 5.99
CA GLY A 59 -28.71 -13.77 5.87
C GLY A 59 -29.17 -14.45 7.16
N LYS A 60 -29.62 -13.71 8.18
CA LYS A 60 -30.25 -14.31 9.37
C LYS A 60 -31.57 -13.63 9.76
N TYR A 61 -32.62 -13.95 8.99
CA TYR A 61 -34.03 -14.00 9.40
C TYR A 61 -34.61 -12.90 10.31
N GLU A 62 -34.40 -11.62 10.01
CA GLU A 62 -35.11 -10.52 10.69
C GLU A 62 -36.45 -10.14 10.00
N GLY A 63 -37.18 -11.13 9.47
CA GLY A 63 -38.62 -10.99 9.22
C GLY A 63 -39.06 -10.16 8.00
N GLY A 64 -38.29 -10.15 6.91
CA GLY A 64 -38.68 -9.58 5.61
C GLY A 64 -38.85 -10.63 4.51
N ASP A 65 -39.55 -10.27 3.43
CA ASP A 65 -39.84 -11.16 2.29
C ASP A 65 -38.53 -11.58 1.58
N ALA A 66 -38.04 -12.79 1.88
CA ALA A 66 -36.73 -13.28 1.46
C ALA A 66 -36.53 -13.23 -0.06
N ALA A 67 -37.61 -13.33 -0.84
CA ALA A 67 -37.57 -13.25 -2.30
C ALA A 67 -37.25 -11.84 -2.83
N TRP A 68 -37.69 -10.77 -2.14
CA TRP A 68 -37.36 -9.39 -2.52
C TRP A 68 -35.91 -9.07 -2.16
N GLU A 69 -35.47 -9.50 -0.98
CA GLU A 69 -34.07 -9.40 -0.55
C GLU A 69 -33.17 -10.18 -1.51
N GLU A 70 -33.41 -11.46 -1.82
CA GLU A 70 -32.57 -12.25 -2.73
C GLU A 70 -32.45 -11.65 -4.15
N ALA A 71 -33.53 -11.06 -4.68
CA ALA A 71 -33.50 -10.38 -5.98
C ALA A 71 -32.68 -9.08 -5.95
N LYS A 72 -32.60 -8.40 -4.81
CA LYS A 72 -31.88 -7.14 -4.63
C LYS A 72 -30.49 -7.31 -4.02
N LEU A 73 -30.22 -8.41 -3.32
CA LEU A 73 -28.97 -8.69 -2.62
C LEU A 73 -27.79 -8.84 -3.60
N LYS A 74 -28.03 -9.10 -4.89
CA LYS A 74 -26.99 -8.95 -5.92
C LYS A 74 -26.42 -7.52 -5.98
N SER A 75 -27.21 -6.48 -5.65
CA SER A 75 -26.69 -5.11 -5.57
C SER A 75 -25.97 -4.83 -4.26
N TYR A 76 -26.38 -5.41 -3.12
CA TYR A 76 -25.73 -5.17 -1.82
C TYR A 76 -24.49 -6.05 -1.58
N ALA A 77 -24.52 -7.32 -1.99
CA ALA A 77 -23.42 -8.26 -1.74
C ALA A 77 -22.07 -7.78 -2.27
N ARG A 78 -22.06 -6.93 -3.30
CA ARG A 78 -20.86 -6.28 -3.85
C ARG A 78 -21.04 -4.77 -4.03
N SER A 79 -21.90 -4.12 -3.23
CA SER A 79 -21.99 -2.66 -3.24
C SER A 79 -20.78 -2.03 -2.57
N GLU A 80 -20.50 -0.79 -2.94
CA GLU A 80 -19.63 0.13 -2.18
C GLU A 80 -20.08 0.26 -0.74
N VAL A 81 -21.40 0.40 -0.50
CA VAL A 81 -21.97 0.50 0.85
C VAL A 81 -21.56 -0.69 1.72
N ARG A 82 -21.64 -1.92 1.21
CA ARG A 82 -21.23 -3.10 1.97
C ARG A 82 -19.72 -3.13 2.22
N LEU A 83 -18.92 -2.68 1.25
CA LEU A 83 -17.48 -2.57 1.44
C LEU A 83 -17.14 -1.59 2.57
N VAL A 84 -17.80 -0.42 2.61
CA VAL A 84 -17.62 0.57 3.69
C VAL A 84 -17.98 -0.04 5.04
N GLU A 85 -19.13 -0.72 5.15
CA GLU A 85 -19.52 -1.42 6.40
C GLU A 85 -18.47 -2.45 6.85
N ILE A 86 -17.87 -3.18 5.91
CA ILE A 86 -16.78 -4.13 6.20
C ILE A 86 -15.55 -3.36 6.70
N GLN A 87 -15.10 -2.34 5.97
CA GLN A 87 -13.89 -1.57 6.26
C GLN A 87 -13.97 -0.83 7.61
N GLU A 88 -15.13 -0.29 7.96
CA GLU A 88 -15.39 0.33 9.28
C GLU A 88 -15.32 -0.69 10.42
N GLY A 89 -15.69 -1.95 10.15
CA GLY A 89 -15.67 -3.02 11.12
C GLY A 89 -14.28 -3.64 11.34
N LEU A 90 -13.41 -3.62 10.32
CA LEU A 90 -12.13 -4.34 10.32
C LEU A 90 -11.37 -4.18 11.64
N CYS A 91 -10.80 -5.29 12.11
CA CYS A 91 -9.89 -5.37 13.24
C CYS A 91 -10.53 -5.08 14.62
N SER A 92 -11.79 -4.65 14.67
CA SER A 92 -12.47 -4.32 15.93
C SER A 92 -12.80 -5.56 16.77
N GLU A 93 -12.86 -6.74 16.16
CA GLU A 93 -13.04 -8.02 16.84
C GLU A 93 -11.77 -8.57 17.51
N LEU A 94 -10.61 -7.97 17.22
CA LEU A 94 -9.31 -8.41 17.72
C LEU A 94 -9.02 -7.87 19.12
N LYS A 95 -8.61 -8.76 20.03
CA LYS A 95 -8.16 -8.40 21.39
C LYS A 95 -6.65 -8.16 21.49
N ILE A 96 -5.89 -8.66 20.52
CA ILE A 96 -4.43 -8.58 20.45
C ILE A 96 -4.02 -8.11 19.06
N HIS A 97 -2.95 -7.31 18.98
CA HIS A 97 -2.39 -6.83 17.72
C HIS A 97 -3.36 -6.04 16.82
N GLN A 98 -4.38 -5.40 17.41
CA GLN A 98 -5.37 -4.59 16.72
C GLN A 98 -4.71 -3.45 15.91
N ASP A 99 -3.78 -2.70 16.51
CA ASP A 99 -3.04 -1.63 15.82
C ASP A 99 -2.25 -2.15 14.61
N ALA A 100 -1.68 -3.35 14.71
CA ALA A 100 -0.93 -3.95 13.62
C ALA A 100 -1.84 -4.35 12.45
N CYS A 101 -3.11 -4.70 12.73
CA CYS A 101 -4.15 -4.97 11.73
C CYS A 101 -4.61 -3.67 11.08
N TYR A 102 -4.94 -2.63 11.86
CA TYR A 102 -5.35 -1.33 11.34
C TYR A 102 -4.31 -0.73 10.40
N ALA A 103 -3.03 -0.81 10.76
CA ALA A 103 -1.95 -0.32 9.90
C ALA A 103 -1.91 -1.03 8.54
N VAL A 104 -2.17 -2.34 8.45
CA VAL A 104 -2.25 -3.02 7.14
C VAL A 104 -3.56 -2.70 6.43
N ALA A 105 -4.67 -2.55 7.16
CA ALA A 105 -5.97 -2.17 6.58
C ALA A 105 -5.86 -0.82 5.84
N GLU A 106 -5.24 0.18 6.48
CA GLU A 106 -4.97 1.49 5.90
C GLU A 106 -4.04 1.39 4.68
N GLU A 107 -2.92 0.66 4.80
CA GLU A 107 -1.96 0.49 3.69
C GLU A 107 -2.55 -0.22 2.46
N SER A 108 -3.59 -1.03 2.65
CA SER A 108 -4.19 -1.88 1.60
C SER A 108 -5.58 -1.45 1.16
N GLU A 109 -6.11 -0.32 1.65
CA GLU A 109 -7.47 0.15 1.39
C GLU A 109 -7.79 0.22 -0.12
N GLN A 110 -6.98 0.96 -0.88
CA GLN A 110 -7.16 1.13 -2.33
C GLN A 110 -7.03 -0.21 -3.10
N VAL A 111 -6.18 -1.11 -2.61
CA VAL A 111 -5.94 -2.42 -3.21
C VAL A 111 -7.16 -3.32 -2.99
N LEU A 112 -7.71 -3.32 -1.77
CA LEU A 112 -8.92 -4.04 -1.39
C LEU A 112 -10.16 -3.52 -2.13
N GLU A 113 -10.30 -2.21 -2.28
CA GLU A 113 -11.39 -1.59 -3.05
C GLU A 113 -11.36 -2.06 -4.51
N LYS A 114 -10.18 -2.02 -5.15
CA LYS A 114 -10.02 -2.51 -6.53
C LYS A 114 -10.41 -3.98 -6.65
N TRP A 115 -10.00 -4.82 -5.70
CA TRP A 115 -10.40 -6.22 -5.66
C TRP A 115 -11.91 -6.39 -5.42
N TRP A 116 -12.52 -5.52 -4.63
CA TRP A 116 -13.94 -5.53 -4.35
C TRP A 116 -14.82 -5.23 -5.58
N PHE A 117 -14.31 -4.45 -6.52
CA PHE A 117 -15.07 -4.13 -7.74
C PHE A 117 -14.65 -4.94 -8.97
N ASP A 118 -13.60 -5.77 -8.85
CA ASP A 118 -13.23 -6.72 -9.91
C ASP A 118 -14.26 -7.87 -9.97
N VAL A 119 -14.79 -8.14 -11.17
CA VAL A 119 -15.73 -9.24 -11.41
C VAL A 119 -15.03 -10.60 -11.43
N ASN A 120 -13.72 -10.63 -11.67
CA ASN A 120 -12.92 -11.87 -11.72
C ASN A 120 -12.42 -12.30 -10.34
N SER A 121 -12.49 -11.41 -9.34
CA SER A 121 -12.00 -11.68 -7.98
C SER A 121 -12.97 -12.54 -7.14
N VAL A 122 -14.19 -12.75 -7.63
CA VAL A 122 -15.30 -13.39 -6.91
C VAL A 122 -15.01 -14.84 -6.49
N SER A 123 -14.08 -15.53 -7.15
CA SER A 123 -13.70 -16.91 -6.82
C SER A 123 -12.36 -17.04 -6.08
N LEU A 124 -11.65 -15.93 -5.84
CA LEU A 124 -10.30 -15.96 -5.28
C LEU A 124 -10.33 -15.81 -3.75
N ASP A 125 -9.61 -16.72 -3.08
CA ASP A 125 -9.30 -16.60 -1.66
C ASP A 125 -8.53 -15.29 -1.40
N LEU A 126 -9.09 -14.42 -0.55
CA LEU A 126 -8.54 -13.08 -0.28
C LEU A 126 -7.11 -13.15 0.26
N TYR A 127 -6.80 -14.15 1.10
CA TYR A 127 -5.45 -14.33 1.62
C TYR A 127 -4.44 -14.60 0.51
N THR A 128 -4.76 -15.52 -0.39
CA THR A 128 -3.91 -15.84 -1.54
C THR A 128 -3.70 -14.62 -2.42
N TRP A 129 -4.78 -13.96 -2.82
CA TRP A 129 -4.70 -12.80 -3.69
C TRP A 129 -3.97 -11.61 -3.02
N LEU A 130 -4.33 -11.25 -1.79
CA LEU A 130 -3.78 -10.07 -1.12
C LEU A 130 -2.38 -10.35 -0.58
N CYS A 131 -2.20 -11.38 0.23
CA CYS A 131 -0.98 -11.57 1.00
C CYS A 131 0.14 -12.27 0.23
N ILE A 132 -0.19 -13.17 -0.71
CA ILE A 132 0.80 -13.91 -1.50
C ILE A 132 1.06 -13.21 -2.84
N GLU A 133 0.01 -12.96 -3.62
CA GLU A 133 0.17 -12.47 -5.01
C GLU A 133 0.43 -10.97 -5.07
N THR A 134 -0.38 -10.19 -4.34
CA THR A 134 -0.40 -8.72 -4.46
C THR A 134 0.63 -8.04 -3.58
N LEU A 135 0.59 -8.26 -2.26
CA LEU A 135 1.52 -7.65 -1.31
C LEU A 135 2.84 -8.43 -1.20
N GLN A 136 2.85 -9.69 -1.63
CA GLN A 136 4.04 -10.56 -1.59
C GLN A 136 4.69 -10.62 -0.19
N GLN A 137 3.85 -10.60 0.85
CA GLN A 137 4.30 -10.66 2.24
C GLN A 137 4.34 -12.11 2.74
N CYS A 138 3.55 -13.00 2.14
CA CYS A 138 3.46 -14.41 2.48
C CYS A 138 3.99 -15.32 1.37
N CYS A 139 4.49 -16.50 1.75
CA CYS A 139 4.82 -17.55 0.81
C CYS A 139 3.61 -18.44 0.52
N PRO A 140 3.50 -19.01 -0.70
CA PRO A 140 2.57 -20.10 -0.96
C PRO A 140 2.94 -21.35 -0.15
N SER A 141 1.97 -22.26 0.02
CA SER A 141 2.17 -23.51 0.76
C SER A 141 3.42 -24.27 0.27
N ASN A 142 4.13 -24.91 1.21
CA ASN A 142 5.36 -25.68 0.96
C ASN A 142 6.54 -24.89 0.37
N HIS A 143 6.51 -23.55 0.44
CA HIS A 143 7.65 -22.70 0.11
C HIS A 143 8.14 -22.00 1.38
N TYR A 144 9.44 -22.08 1.64
CA TYR A 144 10.10 -21.45 2.79
C TYR A 144 11.37 -20.74 2.31
N GLY A 145 11.64 -19.56 2.86
CA GLY A 145 12.83 -18.79 2.49
C GLY A 145 12.65 -17.29 2.66
N LEU A 146 13.69 -16.55 2.26
CA LEU A 146 13.68 -15.10 2.29
C LEU A 146 12.66 -14.58 1.27
N VAL A 147 11.49 -14.18 1.76
CA VAL A 147 10.61 -13.31 0.97
C VAL A 147 11.40 -12.02 0.77
N LEU A 148 11.60 -11.60 -0.46
CA LEU A 148 12.21 -10.32 -0.79
C LEU A 148 11.09 -9.28 -1.07
N PRO A 149 10.37 -8.74 -0.06
CA PRO A 149 9.46 -7.63 -0.32
C PRO A 149 10.22 -6.30 -0.53
N VAL A 150 11.56 -6.31 -0.45
CA VAL A 150 12.36 -5.08 -0.33
C VAL A 150 12.68 -4.36 -1.64
N LEU A 151 12.41 -4.96 -2.81
CA LEU A 151 12.79 -4.34 -4.10
C LEU A 151 11.67 -3.57 -4.82
N LYS A 152 10.39 -3.87 -4.58
CA LYS A 152 9.29 -3.26 -5.37
C LYS A 152 8.65 -2.03 -4.75
N ILE A 153 8.46 -2.00 -3.42
CA ILE A 153 7.84 -0.84 -2.74
C ILE A 153 8.78 0.37 -2.75
N ASN A 154 10.09 0.14 -2.65
CA ASN A 154 11.09 1.20 -2.71
C ASN A 154 11.15 1.85 -4.08
N ILE A 155 11.03 1.11 -5.19
CA ILE A 155 11.09 1.72 -6.53
C ILE A 155 9.86 2.59 -6.77
N ILE A 156 8.65 2.15 -6.43
CA ILE A 156 7.44 2.95 -6.70
C ILE A 156 7.38 4.18 -5.79
N LYS A 157 7.66 4.04 -4.49
CA LYS A 157 7.75 5.22 -3.59
C LYS A 157 8.89 6.14 -3.99
N PHE A 158 10.05 5.61 -4.39
CA PHE A 158 11.15 6.41 -4.91
C PHE A 158 10.79 7.11 -6.22
N VAL A 159 10.10 6.44 -7.14
CA VAL A 159 9.65 7.03 -8.41
C VAL A 159 8.58 8.10 -8.17
N LEU A 160 7.62 7.89 -7.26
CA LEU A 160 6.62 8.91 -6.88
C LEU A 160 7.25 10.11 -6.17
N VAL A 161 8.17 9.86 -5.23
CA VAL A 161 8.92 10.93 -4.56
C VAL A 161 9.77 11.70 -5.57
N MET A 162 10.45 11.01 -6.48
CA MET A 162 11.26 11.66 -7.52
C MET A 162 10.42 12.38 -8.58
N ALA A 163 9.23 11.87 -8.92
CA ALA A 163 8.27 12.55 -9.80
C ALA A 163 7.78 13.85 -9.15
N ASN A 164 7.38 13.81 -7.87
CA ASN A 164 6.97 14.99 -7.11
C ASN A 164 8.13 16.00 -6.94
N VAL A 165 9.36 15.53 -6.77
CA VAL A 165 10.56 16.37 -6.68
C VAL A 165 10.90 17.02 -8.03
N MET A 166 10.74 16.30 -9.15
CA MET A 166 10.91 16.89 -10.50
C MET A 166 9.83 17.93 -10.82
N GLU A 167 8.59 17.71 -10.40
CA GLU A 167 7.50 18.66 -10.60
C GLU A 167 7.73 19.97 -9.83
N GLN A 168 8.31 19.89 -8.64
CA GLN A 168 8.75 21.05 -7.86
C GLN A 168 9.98 21.76 -8.46
N ALA A 169 10.85 21.03 -9.16
CA ALA A 169 12.05 21.59 -9.81
C ALA A 169 11.74 22.34 -11.12
N LEU A 170 10.66 21.98 -11.82
CA LEU A 170 10.22 22.65 -13.06
C LEU A 170 9.28 23.85 -12.81
N GLY A 171 8.71 23.98 -11.60
CA GLY A 171 7.77 25.05 -11.25
C GLY A 171 8.39 26.37 -10.75
N ARG A 172 9.72 26.50 -10.67
CA ARG A 172 10.39 27.77 -10.29
C ARG A 172 11.38 28.21 -11.35
N GLY A 173 10.83 28.75 -12.45
CA GLY A 173 11.61 29.50 -13.42
C GLY A 173 10.69 30.37 -14.27
N MET A 174 10.86 31.69 -14.14
CA MET A 174 10.30 32.76 -14.99
C MET A 174 8.93 33.34 -14.59
N VAL A 175 8.90 34.12 -13.52
CA VAL A 175 8.15 35.40 -13.51
C VAL A 175 9.02 36.44 -12.77
N HIS A 176 9.16 37.62 -13.37
CA HIS A 176 9.82 38.85 -12.91
C HIS A 176 11.35 38.97 -13.08
N ALA A 177 11.74 39.61 -14.17
CA ALA A 177 12.57 40.81 -14.07
C ALA A 177 12.02 41.85 -15.04
N SER A 178 11.65 42.99 -14.47
CA SER A 178 10.92 44.09 -15.07
C SER A 178 11.72 44.85 -16.12
N VAL A 179 10.95 45.39 -17.06
CA VAL A 179 11.21 46.58 -17.87
C VAL A 179 11.99 47.64 -17.08
N GLU A 180 13.20 47.98 -17.55
CA GLU A 180 13.82 49.29 -17.33
C GLU A 180 14.16 49.84 -18.73
N LYS A 181 13.22 50.61 -19.30
CA LYS A 181 13.55 51.64 -20.29
C LYS A 181 13.95 52.86 -19.47
N ASP A 182 15.13 53.43 -19.71
CA ASP A 182 15.25 54.87 -19.99
C ASP A 182 16.68 55.37 -20.29
N THR A 183 16.78 55.98 -21.49
CA THR A 183 17.50 57.21 -21.89
C THR A 183 19.04 57.36 -21.96
N LYS A 184 19.42 58.04 -23.08
CA LYS A 184 20.60 58.89 -23.38
C LYS A 184 21.88 58.11 -23.73
N GLU A 185 22.56 58.35 -24.85
CA GLU A 185 22.69 59.51 -25.76
C GLU A 185 23.04 59.00 -27.17
#